data_AF-A0A7S1F8P5-F1
#
_entry.id   AF-A0A7S1F8P5-F1
#
_cell.length_a   1.000
_cell.length_b   1.000
_cell.length_c   1.000
_cell.angle_alpha   90.00
_cell.angle_beta   90.00
_cell.angle_gamma   90.00
#
_symmetry.space_group_name_H-M   'P 1'
#
loop_
_entity.id
_entity.type
_entity.pdbx_description
1 polymer ?
#
loop_
_entity_poly.entity_id
_entity_poly.type
_entity_poly.pdbx_seq_one_letter_code
_entity_poly.pdbx_strand_id
1 'polypeptide(L)'
;MAQGLHSKFFLCVKICDMASLRSLSFVLSFGLATSLKICGNFCGPNWCNGQDLSECSDIEGSTCNKQSSDCPETTETDGSCADGCCKAHDACCGGDRTSCNQAIVACLQACPSGPFSPGKVCMDGVLPVPVDSILVGMELDPYGCCGHSCDAGNATVSV
;
A
#
# COMPACT_ATOMS: atom_id res chain seq x y z
N MET A 1 -38.83 47.28 22.88
CA MET A 1 -37.52 47.71 23.40
C MET A 1 -36.66 46.45 23.44
N ALA A 2 -35.94 46.12 22.36
CA ALA A 2 -34.59 46.54 21.97
C ALA A 2 -33.58 45.38 22.18
N GLN A 3 -33.08 44.83 21.06
CA GLN A 3 -31.68 44.39 20.76
C GLN A 3 -31.09 43.23 21.60
N GLY A 4 -30.24 42.31 21.15
CA GLY A 4 -29.43 42.04 19.94
C GLY A 4 -28.61 40.76 20.26
N LEU A 5 -28.43 39.79 19.36
CA LEU A 5 -27.45 39.69 18.28
C LEU A 5 -25.97 39.59 18.73
N HIS A 6 -25.37 38.42 18.43
CA HIS A 6 -23.95 38.13 18.12
C HIS A 6 -22.85 38.19 19.20
N SER A 7 -22.05 37.10 19.27
CA SER A 7 -20.61 37.05 18.88
C SER A 7 -19.96 35.84 19.56
N LYS A 8 -19.57 34.75 18.88
CA LYS A 8 -18.34 34.54 18.08
C LYS A 8 -17.05 35.02 18.77
N PHE A 9 -16.00 34.22 18.57
CA PHE A 9 -14.59 34.41 18.96
C PHE A 9 -14.29 33.97 20.40
N PHE A 10 -13.23 33.24 20.72
CA PHE A 10 -12.16 32.51 20.04
C PHE A 10 -11.27 32.06 21.22
N LEU A 11 -10.29 31.20 20.95
CA LEU A 11 -9.01 31.17 21.66
C LEU A 11 -8.92 30.48 23.04
N CYS A 12 -8.08 29.44 22.98
CA CYS A 12 -6.97 29.18 23.89
C CYS A 12 -7.24 28.35 25.15
N VAL A 13 -6.87 27.07 25.02
CA VAL A 13 -5.85 26.42 25.87
C VAL A 13 -5.93 26.80 27.34
N LYS A 14 -6.53 25.90 28.13
CA LYS A 14 -6.27 25.80 29.56
C LYS A 14 -5.90 24.37 29.90
N ILE A 15 -4.62 24.08 29.71
CA ILE A 15 -3.94 22.91 30.27
C ILE A 15 -3.73 23.18 31.76
N CYS A 16 -3.66 22.10 32.54
CA CYS A 16 -3.47 21.97 33.99
C CYS A 16 -4.76 21.87 34.80
N ASP A 17 -5.24 20.65 35.00
CA ASP A 17 -5.39 20.13 36.37
C ASP A 17 -5.29 18.60 36.37
N MET A 18 -4.26 18.09 37.06
CA MET A 18 -4.02 16.67 37.26
C MET A 18 -4.87 16.19 38.45
N ALA A 19 -6.03 15.62 38.17
CA ALA A 19 -6.83 14.94 39.17
C ALA A 19 -7.37 13.60 38.64
N SER A 20 -6.67 12.53 39.04
CA SER A 20 -7.23 11.23 39.42
C SER A 20 -8.55 10.82 38.78
N LEU A 21 -8.47 10.17 37.61
CA LEU A 21 -9.48 9.21 37.15
C LEU A 21 -8.73 8.06 36.48
N ARG A 22 -9.09 6.85 36.90
CA ARG A 22 -8.57 5.58 36.37
C ARG A 22 -8.72 5.56 34.86
N SER A 23 -7.61 5.78 34.15
CA SER A 23 -7.52 5.72 32.70
C SER A 23 -7.84 4.32 32.22
N LEU A 24 -9.09 4.08 31.81
CA LEU A 24 -9.33 3.16 30.69
C LEU A 24 -8.87 3.91 29.43
N SER A 25 -7.57 3.87 29.17
CA SER A 25 -7.04 4.24 27.87
C SER A 25 -7.44 3.13 26.90
N PHE A 26 -8.61 3.27 26.28
CA PHE A 26 -8.93 2.52 25.07
C PHE A 26 -8.04 3.11 23.97
N VAL A 27 -6.85 2.54 23.83
CA VAL A 27 -5.95 2.85 22.72
C VAL A 27 -6.63 2.28 21.48
N LEU A 28 -7.35 3.15 20.76
CA LEU A 28 -7.92 2.80 19.47
C LEU A 28 -6.77 2.86 18.46
N SER A 29 -5.99 1.78 18.42
CA SER A 29 -4.92 1.59 17.44
C SER A 29 -5.55 1.30 16.08
N PHE A 30 -5.73 2.34 15.27
CA PHE A 30 -6.01 2.17 13.85
C PHE A 30 -4.68 1.97 13.13
N GLY A 31 -4.29 0.71 12.93
CA GLY A 31 -3.33 0.36 11.90
C GLY A 31 -4.01 0.53 10.55
N LEU A 32 -3.85 1.70 9.91
CA LEU A 32 -4.35 1.91 8.56
C LEU A 32 -3.42 1.18 7.59
N ALA A 33 -3.66 -0.11 7.37
CA ALA A 33 -3.21 -0.78 6.15
C ALA A 33 -4.01 -0.18 4.99
N THR A 34 -3.48 0.86 4.35
CA THR A 34 -4.12 1.45 3.19
C THR A 34 -3.81 0.59 1.98
N SER A 35 -4.77 -0.19 1.51
CA SER A 35 -4.69 -0.79 0.19
C SER A 35 -4.70 0.31 -0.86
N LEU A 36 -3.77 0.22 -1.80
CA LEU A 36 -3.66 1.15 -2.91
C LEU A 36 -3.63 0.36 -4.20
N LYS A 37 -4.72 0.46 -4.96
CA LYS A 37 -4.73 0.03 -6.35
C LYS A 37 -3.88 0.99 -7.18
N ILE A 38 -2.81 0.50 -7.80
CA ILE A 38 -2.04 1.25 -8.80
C ILE A 38 -2.68 1.04 -10.17
N CYS A 39 -2.90 -0.22 -10.57
CA CYS A 39 -3.56 -0.58 -11.82
C CYS A 39 -3.86 -2.08 -11.88
N GLY A 40 -4.65 -2.49 -12.87
CA GLY A 40 -4.95 -3.90 -13.11
C GLY A 40 -5.57 -4.60 -11.90
N ASN A 41 -5.31 -5.90 -11.79
CA ASN A 41 -5.83 -6.76 -10.73
C ASN A 41 -4.78 -7.07 -9.65
N PHE A 42 -3.51 -6.75 -9.87
CA PHE A 42 -2.41 -7.17 -8.99
C PHE A 42 -1.43 -6.05 -8.64
N CYS A 43 -1.42 -4.94 -9.37
CA CYS A 43 -0.44 -3.89 -9.06
C CYS A 43 -0.91 -2.99 -7.92
N GLY A 44 -0.25 -3.11 -6.76
CA GLY A 44 -0.28 -2.13 -5.67
C GLY A 44 -0.30 -2.79 -4.29
N PRO A 45 0.08 -2.08 -3.22
CA PRO A 45 0.15 -2.66 -1.90
C PRO A 45 -1.23 -3.09 -1.40
N ASN A 46 -1.31 -4.32 -0.88
CA ASN A 46 -2.56 -4.94 -0.43
C ASN A 46 -3.64 -4.94 -1.53
N TRP A 47 -3.24 -4.97 -2.80
CA TRP A 47 -4.15 -5.05 -3.94
C TRP A 47 -3.89 -6.34 -4.70
N CYS A 48 -4.82 -7.28 -4.59
CA CYS A 48 -4.66 -8.59 -5.20
C CYS A 48 -6.01 -9.12 -5.68
N ASN A 49 -6.02 -9.77 -6.85
CA ASN A 49 -7.22 -10.23 -7.55
C ASN A 49 -8.30 -9.16 -7.80
N GLY A 50 -7.89 -7.92 -8.00
CA GLY A 50 -8.80 -6.81 -8.25
C GLY A 50 -9.59 -6.36 -7.00
N GLN A 51 -9.07 -6.66 -5.81
CA GLN A 51 -9.69 -6.31 -4.54
C GLN A 51 -8.63 -6.00 -3.47
N ASP A 52 -9.10 -5.37 -2.39
CA ASP A 52 -8.29 -5.10 -1.19
C ASP A 52 -8.05 -6.41 -0.43
N LEU A 53 -6.87 -6.98 -0.65
CA LEU A 53 -6.40 -8.20 -0.03
C LEU A 53 -4.94 -8.01 0.36
N SER A 54 -4.67 -8.19 1.65
CA SER A 54 -3.33 -8.09 2.19
C SER A 54 -2.43 -9.17 1.59
N GLU A 55 -1.37 -8.79 0.89
CA GLU A 55 -0.38 -9.72 0.34
C GLU A 55 0.54 -10.30 1.43
N CYS A 56 0.53 -9.68 2.61
CA CYS A 56 1.34 -10.10 3.74
C CYS A 56 0.68 -9.74 5.08
N SER A 57 -0.14 -10.64 5.62
CA SER A 57 -0.86 -10.38 6.86
C SER A 57 0.01 -10.54 8.12
N ASP A 58 1.14 -11.23 8.00
CA ASP A 58 2.08 -11.50 9.09
C ASP A 58 3.49 -11.04 8.74
N ILE A 59 3.98 -10.00 9.44
CA ILE A 59 5.31 -9.43 9.27
C ILE A 59 6.08 -9.62 10.58
N GLU A 60 7.18 -10.38 10.49
CA GLU A 60 8.09 -10.62 11.60
C GLU A 60 9.47 -10.00 11.29
N GLY A 61 9.70 -8.79 11.79
CA GLY A 61 10.89 -8.01 11.48
C GLY A 61 10.90 -7.60 10.00
N SER A 62 11.93 -7.99 9.26
CA SER A 62 12.02 -7.76 7.80
C SER A 62 11.40 -8.88 6.96
N THR A 63 10.79 -9.88 7.60
CA THR A 63 10.25 -11.07 6.94
C THR A 63 8.75 -10.96 6.84
N CYS A 64 8.22 -11.42 5.71
CA CYS A 64 6.79 -11.58 5.50
C CYS A 64 6.43 -13.06 5.43
N ASN A 65 5.56 -13.50 6.33
CA ASN A 65 5.08 -14.88 6.39
C ASN A 65 3.75 -15.01 5.62
N LYS A 66 3.79 -14.75 4.30
CA LYS A 66 2.61 -14.85 3.44
C LYS A 66 1.93 -16.21 3.58
N GLN A 67 0.65 -16.21 3.89
CA GLN A 67 -0.21 -17.38 3.86
C GLN A 67 -0.87 -17.54 2.48
N SER A 68 -1.25 -18.77 2.11
CA SER A 68 -1.97 -19.01 0.85
C SER A 68 -3.32 -18.29 0.75
N SER A 69 -3.86 -17.81 1.88
CA SER A 69 -5.10 -17.03 1.96
C SER A 69 -4.91 -15.52 1.78
N ASP A 70 -3.68 -15.01 1.88
CA ASP A 70 -3.39 -13.57 1.88
C ASP A 70 -3.67 -12.96 0.50
N CYS A 71 -3.10 -13.57 -0.53
CA CYS A 71 -3.35 -13.21 -1.93
C CYS A 71 -3.40 -14.50 -2.76
N PRO A 72 -4.59 -14.98 -3.15
CA PRO A 72 -4.74 -16.18 -3.98
C PRO A 72 -4.89 -15.80 -5.46
N GLU A 73 -3.81 -15.73 -6.23
CA GLU A 73 -3.69 -15.12 -7.57
C GLU A 73 -4.49 -15.84 -8.68
N THR A 74 -5.80 -15.88 -8.53
CA THR A 74 -6.75 -16.70 -9.26
C THR A 74 -7.43 -15.95 -10.40
N THR A 75 -7.48 -14.62 -10.36
CA THR A 75 -8.07 -13.84 -11.45
C THR A 75 -7.09 -13.68 -12.61
N GLU A 76 -7.62 -13.44 -13.80
CA GLU A 76 -6.80 -13.06 -14.95
C GLU A 76 -6.23 -11.66 -14.77
N THR A 77 -5.15 -11.36 -15.50
CA THR A 77 -4.62 -10.00 -15.56
C THR A 77 -5.51 -9.11 -16.44
N ASP A 78 -5.31 -7.79 -16.39
CA ASP A 78 -5.94 -6.84 -17.32
C ASP A 78 -5.40 -6.94 -18.77
N GLY A 79 -4.51 -7.90 -19.03
CA GLY A 79 -3.83 -8.10 -20.32
C GLY A 79 -2.60 -7.24 -20.53
N SER A 80 -2.29 -6.32 -19.61
CA SER A 80 -1.05 -5.54 -19.65
C SER A 80 0.14 -6.35 -19.16
N CYS A 81 1.33 -6.00 -19.65
CA CYS A 81 2.57 -6.61 -19.16
C CYS A 81 2.82 -6.29 -17.68
N ALA A 82 2.51 -5.07 -17.26
CA ALA A 82 2.73 -4.63 -15.89
C ALA A 82 1.91 -5.46 -14.89
N ASP A 83 0.63 -5.66 -15.16
CA ASP A 83 -0.25 -6.45 -14.29
C ASP A 83 0.18 -7.92 -14.24
N GLY A 84 0.73 -8.46 -15.33
CA GLY A 84 1.37 -9.77 -15.35
C GLY A 84 2.63 -9.86 -14.48
N CYS A 85 3.46 -8.81 -14.47
CA CYS A 85 4.61 -8.73 -13.59
C CYS A 85 4.20 -8.62 -12.11
N CYS A 86 3.18 -7.84 -11.80
CA CYS A 86 2.63 -7.73 -10.45
C CYS A 86 2.06 -9.07 -9.99
N LYS A 87 1.20 -9.73 -10.80
CA LYS A 87 0.68 -11.07 -10.48
C LYS A 87 1.78 -12.09 -10.15
N ALA A 88 2.88 -12.06 -10.91
CA ALA A 88 4.01 -12.95 -10.68
C ALA A 88 4.78 -12.59 -9.40
N HIS A 89 4.87 -11.31 -9.07
CA HIS A 89 5.46 -10.83 -7.82
C HIS A 89 4.63 -11.25 -6.63
N ASP A 90 3.32 -10.99 -6.62
CA ASP A 90 2.40 -11.38 -5.55
C ASP A 90 2.53 -12.88 -5.23
N ALA A 91 2.57 -13.72 -6.27
CA ALA A 91 2.71 -15.18 -6.13
C ALA A 91 4.05 -15.61 -5.52
N CYS A 92 5.12 -14.88 -5.82
CA CYS A 92 6.46 -15.11 -5.31
C CYS A 92 6.68 -14.50 -3.91
N CYS A 93 5.85 -13.52 -3.53
CA CYS A 93 6.10 -12.67 -2.41
C CYS A 93 5.95 -13.41 -1.07
N GLY A 94 7.01 -13.44 -0.26
CA GLY A 94 7.03 -14.11 1.05
C GLY A 94 8.47 -14.50 1.43
N GLY A 95 8.76 -14.67 2.72
CA GLY A 95 10.10 -15.04 3.18
C GLY A 95 11.19 -14.02 2.81
N ASP A 96 12.33 -14.49 2.30
CA ASP A 96 13.39 -13.64 1.72
C ASP A 96 12.96 -13.13 0.33
N ARG A 97 12.71 -11.83 0.26
CA ARG A 97 12.09 -11.16 -0.90
C ARG A 97 13.10 -10.56 -1.85
N THR A 98 14.38 -10.65 -1.56
CA THR A 98 15.43 -10.01 -2.36
C THR A 98 15.35 -10.46 -3.82
N SER A 99 15.23 -11.77 -4.06
CA SER A 99 15.08 -12.34 -5.39
C SER A 99 13.75 -11.96 -6.04
N CYS A 100 12.68 -11.90 -5.25
CA CYS A 100 11.34 -11.54 -5.70
C CYS A 100 11.26 -10.09 -6.19
N ASN A 101 11.79 -9.16 -5.38
CA ASN A 101 11.83 -7.74 -5.67
C ASN A 101 12.75 -7.44 -6.87
N GLN A 102 13.86 -8.17 -7.03
CA GLN A 102 14.68 -8.09 -8.23
C GLN A 102 13.94 -8.63 -9.47
N ALA A 103 13.18 -9.71 -9.33
CA ALA A 103 12.45 -10.32 -10.44
C ALA A 103 11.35 -9.41 -11.00
N ILE A 104 10.59 -8.71 -10.15
CA ILE A 104 9.57 -7.76 -10.62
C ILE A 104 10.21 -6.56 -11.34
N VAL A 105 11.32 -6.01 -10.82
CA VAL A 105 12.05 -4.93 -11.50
C VAL A 105 12.51 -5.38 -12.89
N ALA A 106 13.12 -6.57 -12.99
CA ALA A 106 13.53 -7.14 -14.27
C ALA A 106 12.36 -7.41 -15.22
N CYS A 107 11.22 -7.88 -14.69
CA CYS A 107 10.00 -8.11 -15.46
C CYS A 107 9.46 -6.81 -16.06
N LEU A 108 9.33 -5.76 -15.24
CA LEU A 108 8.84 -4.44 -15.66
C LEU A 108 9.78 -3.81 -16.71
N GLN A 109 11.10 -3.96 -16.56
CA GLN A 109 12.07 -3.49 -17.56
C GLN A 109 11.97 -4.24 -18.90
N ALA A 110 11.56 -5.50 -18.88
CA ALA A 110 11.38 -6.31 -20.08
C ALA A 110 10.04 -6.04 -20.80
N CYS A 111 9.14 -5.25 -20.20
CA CYS A 111 7.85 -4.97 -20.80
C CYS A 111 7.98 -4.26 -22.17
N PRO A 112 7.21 -4.68 -23.19
CA PRO A 112 7.28 -4.11 -24.54
C PRO A 112 7.09 -2.59 -24.54
N SER A 113 8.02 -1.89 -25.20
CA SER A 113 8.01 -0.44 -25.35
C SER A 113 7.91 -0.01 -26.83
N GLY A 114 7.18 1.07 -27.09
CA GLY A 114 6.95 1.60 -28.43
C GLY A 114 5.51 2.07 -28.66
N PRO A 115 5.24 2.84 -29.74
CA PRO A 115 3.88 3.17 -30.13
C PRO A 115 3.10 1.88 -30.43
N PHE A 116 1.89 1.76 -29.88
CA PHE A 116 1.00 0.59 -30.00
C PHE A 116 1.45 -0.68 -29.25
N SER A 117 2.51 -0.64 -28.44
CA SER A 117 2.89 -1.78 -27.62
C SER A 117 1.94 -1.90 -26.41
N PRO A 118 1.29 -3.06 -26.19
CA PRO A 118 0.41 -3.30 -25.04
C PRO A 118 1.16 -3.35 -23.69
N GLY A 119 2.49 -3.21 -23.73
CA GLY A 119 3.37 -3.51 -22.60
C GLY A 119 3.68 -2.36 -21.66
N LYS A 120 3.56 -1.09 -22.09
CA LYS A 120 4.08 0.04 -21.29
C LYS A 120 3.06 0.74 -20.39
N VAL A 121 1.79 0.36 -20.46
CA VAL A 121 0.75 0.88 -19.57
C VAL A 121 -0.13 -0.26 -19.06
N CYS A 122 -0.46 -0.22 -17.79
CA CYS A 122 -1.59 -0.94 -17.21
C CYS A 122 -2.74 0.05 -16.97
N MET A 123 -3.96 -0.45 -16.82
CA MET A 123 -5.12 0.44 -16.68
C MET A 123 -5.60 0.49 -15.23
N ASP A 124 -5.77 1.71 -14.70
CA ASP A 124 -6.66 1.92 -13.56
C ASP A 124 -7.98 2.54 -14.03
N GLY A 125 -8.96 1.67 -14.30
CA GLY A 125 -10.21 2.07 -14.93
C GLY A 125 -9.97 2.62 -16.34
N VAL A 126 -9.98 3.95 -16.49
CA VAL A 126 -9.71 4.64 -17.77
C VAL A 126 -8.36 5.36 -17.79
N LEU A 127 -7.63 5.36 -16.68
CA LEU A 127 -6.36 6.06 -16.55
C LEU A 127 -5.20 5.11 -16.88
N PRO A 128 -4.39 5.42 -17.92
CA PRO A 128 -3.21 4.62 -18.23
C PRO A 128 -2.10 4.93 -17.23
N VAL A 129 -1.63 3.91 -16.53
CA VAL A 129 -0.49 4.00 -15.62
C VAL A 129 0.76 3.48 -16.32
N PRO A 130 1.79 4.32 -16.54
CA PRO A 130 3.00 3.87 -17.21
C PRO A 130 3.81 2.95 -16.31
N VAL A 131 4.39 1.90 -16.90
CA VAL A 131 5.27 0.93 -16.22
C VAL A 131 6.41 1.62 -15.47
N ASP A 132 6.94 2.73 -16.01
CA ASP A 132 8.03 3.48 -15.37
C ASP A 132 7.64 3.99 -13.96
N SER A 133 6.36 4.33 -13.73
CA SER A 133 5.91 4.77 -12.41
C SER A 133 5.90 3.62 -11.39
N ILE A 134 5.59 2.40 -11.85
CA ILE A 134 5.64 1.20 -11.01
C ILE A 134 7.10 0.85 -10.70
N LEU A 135 7.97 0.94 -11.71
CA LEU A 135 9.41 0.72 -11.54
C LEU A 135 10.00 1.66 -10.48
N VAL A 136 9.69 2.96 -10.56
CA VAL A 136 10.14 3.93 -9.55
C VAL A 136 9.65 3.56 -8.15
N GLY A 137 8.41 3.09 -8.02
CA GLY A 137 7.89 2.58 -6.74
C GLY A 137 8.73 1.42 -6.20
N MET A 138 9.04 0.44 -7.04
CA MET A 138 9.88 -0.72 -6.68
C MET A 138 11.33 -0.32 -6.34
N GLU A 139 11.88 0.70 -6.99
CA GLU A 139 13.25 1.18 -6.73
C GLU A 139 13.36 2.03 -5.46
N LEU A 140 12.28 2.68 -5.04
CA LEU A 140 12.23 3.45 -3.79
C LEU A 140 12.17 2.56 -2.55
N ASP A 141 11.56 1.38 -2.66
CA ASP A 141 11.50 0.39 -1.56
C ASP A 141 11.88 -1.03 -2.05
N PRO A 142 13.16 -1.25 -2.42
CA PRO A 142 13.61 -2.51 -3.02
C PRO A 142 13.64 -3.68 -2.04
N TYR A 143 13.54 -3.41 -0.73
CA TYR A 143 13.49 -4.40 0.34
C TYR A 143 12.12 -4.44 1.02
N GLY A 144 11.15 -3.77 0.41
CA GLY A 144 9.79 -3.67 0.91
C GLY A 144 9.15 -5.04 1.06
N CYS A 145 8.17 -5.04 1.93
CA CYS A 145 7.29 -6.14 2.17
C CYS A 145 6.07 -6.16 1.21
N CYS A 146 6.13 -6.83 0.03
CA CYS A 146 4.97 -7.05 -0.86
C CYS A 146 4.22 -5.73 -1.13
N GLY A 147 4.96 -4.72 -1.59
CA GLY A 147 4.41 -3.39 -1.84
C GLY A 147 4.29 -2.48 -0.62
N HIS A 148 4.50 -2.95 0.62
CA HIS A 148 4.45 -2.10 1.83
C HIS A 148 5.72 -2.19 2.67
N SER A 149 5.95 -1.26 3.62
CA SER A 149 7.12 -1.33 4.49
C SER A 149 7.05 -2.55 5.42
N CYS A 150 8.20 -3.19 5.67
CA CYS A 150 8.32 -4.24 6.68
C CYS A 150 8.26 -3.71 8.12
N ASP A 151 8.37 -2.39 8.33
CA ASP A 151 8.32 -1.77 9.66
C ASP A 151 6.88 -1.51 10.16
N ALA A 152 5.85 -1.99 9.46
CA ALA A 152 4.45 -1.78 9.83
C ALA A 152 4.08 -2.38 11.21
N GLY A 153 4.94 -3.23 11.80
CA GLY A 153 4.85 -3.69 13.19
C GLY A 153 5.48 -2.76 14.25
N ASN A 154 6.19 -1.70 13.85
CA ASN A 154 6.87 -0.76 14.77
C ASN A 154 6.99 0.67 14.22
N ALA A 155 5.95 1.17 13.54
CA ALA A 155 5.90 2.56 13.07
C ALA A 155 5.73 3.55 14.24
N THR A 156 6.78 3.74 15.03
CA THR A 156 6.99 4.99 15.78
C THR A 156 7.54 6.02 14.81
N VAL A 157 6.64 6.72 14.11
CA VAL A 157 7.00 7.95 13.39
C VAL A 157 7.43 8.96 14.44
N SER A 158 8.75 9.09 14.64
CA SER A 158 9.34 10.20 15.39
C SER A 158 9.54 11.35 14.40
N VAL A 159 8.74 12.41 14.55
CA VAL A 159 9.03 13.74 13.99
C VAL A 159 9.60 14.61 15.10
#